data_AF-F2WYN5-F1
#
_entry.id   AF-F2WYN5-F1
#
_cell.length_a   1.000
_cell.length_b   1.000
_cell.length_c   1.000
_cell.angle_alpha   90.00
_cell.angle_beta   90.00
_cell.angle_gamma   90.00
#
_symmetry.space_group_name_H-M   'P 1'
#
loop_
_entity.id
_entity.type
_entity.pdbx_description
1 polymer ?
#
loop_
_entity_poly.entity_id
_entity_poly.type
_entity_poly.pdbx_seq_one_letter_code
_entity_poly.pdbx_strand_id
1 'polypeptide(L)'
;YGSNTSIVRRIEIRGATNVGKEVILSRIPVVVGQSISDADLDHAVKNIYAMGYFSNVKIKIVDSVLIIDLIERKIINHLFFSGNNNLKDDQLKMIVRSRSAAAYDEDTVNADVHNIKQAYASIGYLNVMVKVQHHSISPTTLNITYVIEEGVKAKINTIRFVGNKNYSHARLERVISIRTSGYFSFGKTDVYSKERMGFDEEAIRAFYHDRGYAAVKVSSQVLFDKQKSGYVLIFQIDEGEIYTVGNISIQSTLQEIQKKTLLSLIRIRSGNLYNPQEIKESSEKISKYFLSGERPFVRVKTR
;
A
#
# COMPACT_ATOMS: atom_id res chain seq x y z
N TYR A 1 20.04 -15.29 -40.40
CA TYR A 1 20.74 -14.46 -39.39
C TYR A 1 21.79 -15.32 -38.74
N GLY A 2 23.05 -15.17 -39.15
CA GLY A 2 24.14 -16.03 -38.72
C GLY A 2 24.50 -15.78 -37.26
N SER A 3 24.51 -16.84 -36.47
CA SER A 3 25.09 -16.84 -35.12
C SER A 3 26.57 -16.47 -35.24
N ASN A 4 26.95 -15.33 -34.66
CA ASN A 4 28.32 -14.83 -34.72
C ASN A 4 29.16 -15.67 -33.73
N THR A 5 29.80 -16.72 -34.23
CA THR A 5 30.63 -17.60 -33.40
C THR A 5 32.00 -16.99 -33.19
N SER A 6 32.37 -16.72 -31.94
CA SER A 6 33.69 -16.21 -31.57
C SER A 6 34.52 -17.29 -30.89
N ILE A 7 35.82 -17.37 -31.16
CA ILE A 7 36.71 -18.31 -30.49
C ILE A 7 37.28 -17.65 -29.23
N VAL A 8 37.05 -18.26 -28.07
CA VAL A 8 37.58 -17.78 -26.78
C VAL A 8 38.90 -18.47 -26.48
N ARG A 9 39.99 -17.70 -26.38
CA ARG A 9 41.34 -18.19 -26.05
C ARG A 9 41.71 -18.00 -24.58
N ARG A 10 41.05 -17.07 -23.88
CA ARG A 10 41.29 -16.77 -22.46
C ARG A 10 40.01 -16.27 -21.81
N ILE A 11 39.83 -16.58 -20.52
CA ILE A 11 38.72 -16.06 -19.71
C ILE A 11 39.32 -15.17 -18.62
N GLU A 12 38.74 -13.99 -18.45
CA GLU A 12 39.12 -13.02 -17.44
C GLU A 12 37.90 -12.64 -16.60
N ILE A 13 37.94 -12.97 -15.30
CA ILE A 13 36.87 -12.67 -14.35
C ILE A 13 37.30 -11.50 -13.47
N ARG A 14 36.46 -10.47 -13.41
CA ARG A 14 36.67 -9.24 -12.65
C ARG A 14 35.53 -9.03 -11.66
N GLY A 15 35.85 -8.52 -10.48
CA GLY A 15 34.85 -8.16 -9.45
C GLY A 15 34.32 -9.31 -8.58
N ALA A 16 34.77 -10.55 -8.82
CA ALA A 16 34.59 -11.65 -7.87
C ALA A 16 35.77 -11.70 -6.89
N THR A 17 35.48 -11.43 -5.61
CA THR A 17 36.47 -11.40 -4.53
C THR A 17 36.28 -12.57 -3.56
N ASN A 18 35.03 -12.88 -3.21
CA ASN A 18 34.70 -13.93 -2.25
C ASN A 18 34.28 -15.24 -2.94
N VAL A 19 33.76 -15.15 -4.17
CA VAL A 19 33.43 -16.34 -4.96
C VAL A 19 34.65 -16.77 -5.76
N GLY A 20 35.14 -17.98 -5.50
CA GLY A 20 36.27 -18.56 -6.23
C GLY A 20 35.98 -18.67 -7.73
N LYS A 21 36.99 -18.37 -8.56
CA LYS A 21 36.87 -18.39 -10.03
C LYS A 21 36.37 -19.74 -10.55
N GLU A 22 36.81 -20.85 -9.96
CA GLU A 22 36.38 -22.20 -10.33
C GLU A 22 34.87 -22.42 -10.16
N VAL A 23 34.27 -21.82 -9.12
CA VAL A 23 32.82 -21.93 -8.87
C VAL A 23 32.04 -21.22 -9.98
N ILE A 24 32.51 -20.06 -10.42
CA ILE A 24 31.92 -19.29 -11.51
C ILE A 24 32.07 -20.06 -12.83
N LEU A 25 33.28 -20.56 -13.13
CA LEU A 25 33.56 -21.33 -14.34
C LEU A 25 32.76 -22.64 -14.40
N SER A 26 32.53 -23.31 -13.28
CA SER A 26 31.72 -24.54 -13.22
C SER A 26 30.25 -24.37 -13.62
N ARG A 27 29.74 -23.12 -13.64
CA ARG A 27 28.34 -22.80 -13.95
C ARG A 27 28.15 -22.21 -15.34
N ILE A 28 29.22 -22.04 -16.10
CA ILE A 28 29.20 -21.40 -17.40
C ILE A 28 29.49 -22.46 -18.48
N PRO A 29 28.69 -22.56 -19.56
CA PRO A 29 28.91 -23.53 -20.64
C PRO A 29 30.03 -23.06 -21.60
N VAL A 30 31.17 -22.61 -21.06
CA VAL A 30 32.27 -22.05 -21.86
C VAL A 30 33.55 -22.79 -21.58
N VAL A 31 34.13 -23.32 -22.64
CA VAL A 31 35.41 -24.02 -22.63
C VAL A 31 36.41 -23.23 -23.46
N VAL A 32 37.60 -22.99 -22.90
CA VAL A 32 38.70 -22.33 -23.61
C VAL A 32 39.05 -23.14 -24.86
N GLY A 33 39.15 -22.46 -26.01
CA GLY A 33 39.46 -23.07 -27.30
C GLY A 33 38.23 -23.49 -28.13
N GLN A 34 37.01 -23.35 -27.60
CA GLN A 34 35.79 -23.62 -28.34
C GLN A 34 35.15 -22.34 -28.90
N SER A 35 34.36 -22.49 -29.97
CA SER A 35 33.51 -21.44 -30.50
C SER A 35 32.32 -21.22 -29.57
N ILE A 36 32.06 -19.97 -29.19
CA ILE A 36 30.91 -19.58 -28.38
C ILE A 36 29.90 -18.81 -29.22
N SER A 37 28.62 -19.11 -29.04
CA SER A 37 27.51 -18.36 -29.64
C SER A 37 26.96 -17.32 -28.67
N ASP A 38 26.22 -16.33 -29.17
CA ASP A 38 25.52 -15.35 -28.33
C ASP A 38 24.51 -16.01 -27.38
N ALA A 39 23.90 -17.13 -27.79
CA ALA A 39 22.99 -17.89 -26.93
C ALA A 39 23.74 -18.48 -25.72
N ASP A 40 24.97 -18.99 -25.93
CA ASP A 40 25.79 -19.51 -24.84
C ASP A 40 26.20 -18.41 -23.85
N LEU A 41 26.43 -17.19 -24.34
CA LEU A 41 26.68 -16.01 -23.51
C LEU A 41 25.45 -15.65 -22.66
N ASP A 42 24.26 -15.64 -23.24
CA ASP A 42 23.01 -15.40 -22.51
C ASP A 42 22.75 -16.48 -21.45
N HIS A 43 23.03 -17.75 -21.77
CA HIS A 43 22.95 -18.85 -20.82
C HIS A 43 23.97 -18.69 -19.69
N ALA A 44 25.20 -18.28 -19.98
CA ALA A 44 26.21 -17.98 -18.99
C ALA A 44 25.75 -16.87 -18.04
N VAL A 45 25.23 -15.76 -18.57
CA VAL A 45 24.68 -14.65 -17.77
C VAL A 45 23.57 -15.15 -16.84
N LYS A 46 22.59 -15.90 -17.37
CA LYS A 46 21.48 -16.47 -16.58
C LYS A 46 21.97 -17.40 -15.47
N ASN A 47 22.93 -18.27 -15.76
CA ASN A 47 23.47 -19.20 -14.77
C ASN A 47 24.21 -18.47 -13.64
N ILE A 48 25.00 -17.45 -13.96
CA ILE A 48 25.71 -16.65 -12.95
C ILE A 48 24.72 -15.87 -12.07
N TYR A 49 23.67 -15.29 -12.65
CA TYR A 49 22.60 -14.66 -11.86
C TYR A 49 21.87 -15.66 -10.96
N ALA A 50 21.62 -16.87 -11.46
CA ALA A 50 20.95 -17.94 -10.71
C ALA A 50 21.76 -18.43 -9.50
N MET A 51 23.08 -18.18 -9.45
CA MET A 51 23.91 -18.46 -8.27
C MET A 51 23.54 -17.55 -7.09
N GLY A 52 22.88 -16.41 -7.32
CA GLY A 52 22.42 -15.51 -6.26
C GLY A 52 23.52 -14.68 -5.58
N TYR A 53 24.79 -14.85 -5.94
CA TYR A 53 25.92 -14.12 -5.34
C TYR A 53 26.21 -12.77 -5.99
N PHE A 54 25.67 -12.49 -7.17
CA PHE A 54 25.99 -11.29 -7.94
C PHE A 54 24.74 -10.42 -8.17
N SER A 55 24.90 -9.09 -8.05
CA SER A 55 23.85 -8.11 -8.34
C SER A 55 23.88 -7.67 -9.81
N ASN A 56 25.06 -7.73 -10.44
CA ASN A 56 25.24 -7.36 -11.84
C ASN A 56 26.26 -8.29 -12.51
N VAL A 57 25.92 -8.76 -13.71
CA VAL A 57 26.74 -9.65 -14.54
C VAL A 57 26.82 -9.06 -15.94
N LYS A 58 28.03 -8.72 -16.39
CA LYS A 58 28.28 -8.26 -17.76
C LYS A 58 29.33 -9.14 -18.40
N ILE A 59 29.01 -9.69 -19.57
CA ILE A 59 29.93 -10.55 -20.33
C ILE A 59 30.17 -9.89 -21.68
N LYS A 60 31.44 -9.84 -22.10
CA LYS A 60 31.86 -9.34 -23.40
C LYS A 60 33.07 -10.11 -23.92
N ILE A 61 33.21 -10.17 -25.23
CA ILE A 61 34.39 -10.75 -25.89
C ILE A 61 35.17 -9.61 -26.54
N VAL A 62 36.46 -9.49 -26.20
CA VAL A 62 37.38 -8.50 -26.78
C VAL A 62 38.66 -9.25 -27.15
N ASP A 63 39.09 -9.20 -28.41
CA ASP A 63 40.31 -9.84 -28.92
C ASP A 63 40.45 -11.33 -28.52
N SER A 64 39.39 -12.12 -28.70
CA SER A 64 39.31 -13.53 -28.29
C SER A 64 39.46 -13.77 -26.77
N VAL A 65 39.34 -12.74 -25.94
CA VAL A 65 39.28 -12.84 -24.47
C VAL A 65 37.85 -12.63 -24.01
N LEU A 66 37.30 -13.61 -23.27
CA LEU A 66 36.02 -13.48 -22.61
C LEU A 66 36.20 -12.74 -21.28
N ILE A 67 35.66 -11.52 -21.20
CA ILE A 67 35.71 -10.68 -20.00
C ILE A 67 34.35 -10.78 -19.31
N ILE A 68 34.38 -11.22 -18.05
CA ILE A 68 33.22 -11.34 -17.18
C ILE A 68 33.38 -10.32 -16.04
N ASP A 69 32.65 -9.21 -16.16
CA ASP A 69 32.60 -8.14 -15.16
C ASP A 69 31.43 -8.42 -14.20
N LEU A 70 31.74 -8.67 -12.93
CA LEU A 70 30.78 -9.05 -11.89
C LEU A 70 30.72 -7.99 -10.78
N ILE A 71 29.55 -7.82 -10.18
CA ILE A 71 29.39 -7.10 -8.92
C ILE A 71 28.78 -8.06 -7.91
N GLU A 72 29.56 -8.43 -6.89
CA GLU A 72 29.06 -9.27 -5.80
C GLU A 72 27.93 -8.57 -5.04
N ARG A 73 26.90 -9.33 -4.67
CA ARG A 73 25.83 -8.86 -3.79
C ARG A 73 26.44 -8.57 -2.44
N LYS A 74 26.09 -7.41 -1.90
CA LYS A 74 26.46 -7.08 -0.53
C LYS A 74 25.49 -7.77 0.42
N ILE A 75 25.97 -8.13 1.60
CA ILE A 75 25.19 -8.71 2.70
C ILE A 75 25.06 -7.65 3.79
N ILE A 76 23.87 -7.53 4.33
CA ILE A 76 23.59 -6.65 5.47
C ILE A 76 24.10 -7.35 6.73
N ASN A 77 25.09 -6.79 7.41
CA ASN A 77 25.57 -7.34 8.67
C ASN A 77 24.65 -6.94 9.83
N HIS A 78 24.48 -5.63 10.03
CA HIS A 78 23.54 -5.09 11.00
C HIS A 78 22.67 -3.99 10.40
N LEU A 79 21.47 -3.89 10.96
CA LEU A 79 20.48 -2.86 10.65
C LEU A 79 20.26 -2.02 11.90
N PHE A 80 20.48 -0.72 11.77
CA PHE A 80 20.35 0.26 12.84
C PHE A 80 19.28 1.28 12.52
N PHE A 81 18.64 1.80 13.56
CA PHE A 81 17.74 2.95 13.49
C PHE A 81 18.33 4.07 14.35
N SER A 82 18.18 5.31 13.91
CA SER A 82 18.63 6.47 14.66
C SER A 82 17.62 7.59 14.53
N GLY A 83 17.42 8.36 15.60
CA GLY A 83 16.46 9.47 15.64
C GLY A 83 15.00 9.04 15.86
N ASN A 84 14.74 7.76 16.09
CA ASN A 84 13.42 7.19 16.35
C ASN A 84 13.05 7.21 17.85
N ASN A 85 12.55 8.34 18.34
CA ASN A 85 12.10 8.47 19.73
C ASN A 85 10.65 8.00 19.95
N ASN A 86 9.81 8.11 18.93
CA ASN A 86 8.38 7.81 19.02
C ASN A 86 8.01 6.38 18.59
N LEU A 87 8.84 5.73 17.77
CA LEU A 87 8.72 4.32 17.40
C LEU A 87 9.99 3.58 17.80
N LYS A 88 9.85 2.52 18.61
CA LYS A 88 11.00 1.74 19.07
C LYS A 88 11.58 0.90 17.92
N ASP A 89 12.87 0.60 18.00
CA ASP A 89 13.59 -0.25 17.04
C ASP A 89 12.84 -1.54 16.72
N ASP A 90 12.30 -2.23 17.73
CA ASP A 90 11.60 -3.50 17.51
C ASP A 90 10.32 -3.33 16.68
N GLN A 91 9.60 -2.22 16.85
CA GLN A 91 8.44 -1.89 16.02
C GLN A 91 8.87 -1.59 14.58
N LEU A 92 9.97 -0.87 14.40
CA LEU A 92 10.52 -0.57 13.08
C LEU A 92 11.05 -1.84 12.39
N LYS A 93 11.69 -2.74 13.12
CA LYS A 93 12.14 -4.05 12.60
C LYS A 93 10.97 -4.89 12.07
N MET A 94 9.81 -4.84 12.71
CA MET A 94 8.62 -5.58 12.27
C MET A 94 8.05 -5.06 10.94
N ILE A 95 8.18 -3.77 10.64
CA ILE A 95 7.61 -3.16 9.42
C ILE A 95 8.57 -3.14 8.23
N VAL A 96 9.88 -3.07 8.46
CA VAL A 96 10.88 -3.14 7.38
C VAL A 96 11.03 -4.57 6.89
N ARG A 97 11.42 -4.73 5.63
CA ARG A 97 11.70 -5.98 4.93
C ARG A 97 13.18 -6.34 4.98
N SER A 98 14.08 -5.35 5.02
CA SER A 98 15.51 -5.59 5.21
C SER A 98 15.77 -6.34 6.52
N ARG A 99 16.70 -7.30 6.48
CA ARG A 99 17.09 -8.13 7.62
C ARG A 99 18.60 -8.25 7.70
N SER A 100 19.12 -8.35 8.92
CA SER A 100 20.50 -8.76 9.16
C SER A 100 20.74 -10.15 8.54
N ALA A 101 21.94 -10.36 8.02
CA ALA A 101 22.38 -11.51 7.22
C ALA A 101 21.65 -11.73 5.87
N ALA A 102 20.75 -10.83 5.46
CA ALA A 102 20.14 -10.89 4.13
C ALA A 102 20.98 -10.16 3.09
N ALA A 103 20.78 -10.52 1.81
CA ALA A 103 21.37 -9.77 0.70
C ALA A 103 20.80 -8.35 0.66
N TYR A 104 21.67 -7.38 0.39
CA TYR A 104 21.32 -6.00 0.14
C TYR A 104 20.58 -5.88 -1.19
N ASP A 105 19.49 -5.14 -1.15
CA ASP A 105 18.67 -4.82 -2.31
C ASP A 105 18.14 -3.38 -2.19
N GLU A 106 18.43 -2.55 -3.19
CA GLU A 106 18.10 -1.12 -3.20
C GLU A 106 16.57 -0.92 -3.21
N ASP A 107 15.83 -1.74 -3.95
CA ASP A 107 14.37 -1.67 -4.03
C ASP A 107 13.72 -2.00 -2.67
N THR A 108 14.25 -3.01 -1.98
CA THR A 108 13.84 -3.36 -0.61
C THR A 108 14.11 -2.22 0.36
N VAL A 109 15.28 -1.58 0.29
CA VAL A 109 15.63 -0.43 1.14
C VAL A 109 14.72 0.77 0.88
N ASN A 110 14.39 1.04 -0.39
CA ASN A 110 13.46 2.11 -0.75
C ASN A 110 12.02 1.81 -0.27
N ALA A 111 11.59 0.55 -0.35
CA ALA A 111 10.32 0.12 0.22
C ALA A 111 10.31 0.29 1.76
N ASP A 112 11.42 0.01 2.43
CA ASP A 112 11.55 0.18 3.88
C ASP A 112 11.45 1.65 4.30
N VAL A 113 12.10 2.55 3.57
CA VAL A 113 11.95 4.00 3.75
C VAL A 113 10.48 4.41 3.66
N HIS A 114 9.74 3.89 2.67
CA HIS A 114 8.31 4.15 2.55
C HIS A 114 7.51 3.60 3.73
N ASN A 115 7.75 2.35 4.14
CA ASN A 115 7.06 1.70 5.25
C ASN A 115 7.28 2.45 6.57
N ILE A 116 8.52 2.89 6.84
CA ILE A 116 8.85 3.70 8.02
C ILE A 116 8.04 5.01 7.98
N LYS A 117 8.06 5.75 6.85
CA LYS A 117 7.27 6.98 6.70
C LYS A 117 5.77 6.76 6.92
N GLN A 118 5.21 5.66 6.41
CA GLN A 118 3.79 5.32 6.63
C GLN A 118 3.49 5.00 8.10
N ALA A 119 4.38 4.26 8.78
CA ALA A 119 4.21 3.95 10.20
C ALA A 119 4.25 5.21 11.07
N TYR A 120 5.08 6.19 10.73
CA TYR A 120 5.07 7.49 11.39
C TYR A 120 3.81 8.31 11.05
N ALA A 121 3.37 8.28 9.79
CA ALA A 121 2.15 8.97 9.37
C ALA A 121 0.90 8.44 10.09
N SER A 122 0.84 7.14 10.41
CA SER A 122 -0.31 6.54 11.12
C SER A 122 -0.42 7.01 12.58
N ILE A 123 0.70 7.34 13.22
CA ILE A 123 0.73 7.92 14.58
C ILE A 123 0.77 9.47 14.57
N GLY A 124 0.61 10.07 13.38
CA GLY A 124 0.43 11.51 13.20
C GLY A 124 1.69 12.30 12.95
N TYR A 125 2.80 11.71 12.51
CA TYR A 125 3.97 12.46 12.04
C TYR A 125 3.99 12.46 10.51
N LEU A 126 3.62 13.59 9.90
CA LEU A 126 3.43 13.70 8.44
C LEU A 126 4.69 14.16 7.69
N ASN A 127 5.59 14.89 8.35
CA ASN A 127 6.79 15.47 7.75
C ASN A 127 8.06 14.69 8.11
N VAL A 128 7.96 13.35 8.22
CA VAL A 128 9.11 12.51 8.56
C VAL A 128 10.07 12.40 7.39
N MET A 129 11.33 12.71 7.64
CA MET A 129 12.42 12.44 6.71
C MET A 129 13.17 11.20 7.17
N VAL A 130 13.47 10.30 6.22
CA VAL A 130 14.26 9.09 6.48
C VAL A 130 15.40 9.08 5.47
N LYS A 131 16.63 9.08 5.97
CA LYS A 131 17.86 9.01 5.18
C LYS A 131 18.50 7.66 5.43
N VAL A 132 18.95 7.00 4.37
CA VAL A 132 19.66 5.72 4.48
C VAL A 132 21.16 5.98 4.40
N GLN A 133 21.89 5.51 5.40
CA GLN A 133 23.35 5.56 5.43
C GLN A 133 23.92 4.15 5.33
N HIS A 134 24.87 3.98 4.41
CA HIS A 134 25.57 2.72 4.18
C HIS A 134 26.98 2.81 4.76
N HIS A 135 27.30 1.93 5.70
CA HIS A 135 28.64 1.82 6.27
C HIS A 135 29.26 0.50 5.82
N SER A 136 30.19 0.56 4.87
CA SER A 136 30.85 -0.66 4.35
C SER A 136 31.85 -1.17 5.39
N ILE A 137 31.68 -2.43 5.82
CA ILE A 137 32.62 -3.13 6.72
C ILE A 137 33.68 -3.85 5.89
N SER A 138 33.25 -4.42 4.76
CA SER A 138 34.11 -5.09 3.77
C SER A 138 33.55 -4.81 2.36
N PRO A 139 34.23 -5.27 1.29
CA PRO A 139 33.71 -5.13 -0.07
C PRO A 139 32.31 -5.73 -0.29
N THR A 140 31.96 -6.77 0.47
CA THR A 140 30.68 -7.50 0.37
C THR A 140 29.79 -7.38 1.59
N THR A 141 30.20 -6.66 2.63
CA THR A 141 29.44 -6.57 3.86
C THR A 141 29.25 -5.12 4.26
N LEU A 142 28.01 -4.74 4.57
CA LEU A 142 27.69 -3.38 5.01
C LEU A 142 26.70 -3.36 6.17
N ASN A 143 26.75 -2.30 6.96
CA ASN A 143 25.70 -1.93 7.89
C ASN A 143 24.79 -0.89 7.24
N ILE A 144 23.48 -1.02 7.47
CA ILE A 144 22.48 -0.03 7.09
C ILE A 144 22.04 0.71 8.33
N THR A 145 22.05 2.03 8.27
CA THR A 145 21.45 2.89 9.28
C THR A 145 20.32 3.71 8.66
N TYR A 146 19.10 3.52 9.15
CA TYR A 146 17.98 4.41 8.84
C TYR A 146 18.00 5.58 9.82
N VAL A 147 18.40 6.75 9.34
CA VAL A 147 18.41 7.99 10.12
C VAL A 147 17.06 8.68 9.92
N ILE A 148 16.29 8.79 10.99
CA ILE A 148 14.91 9.26 11.00
C ILE A 148 14.86 10.64 11.67
N GLU A 149 14.35 11.63 10.94
CA GLU A 149 14.00 12.94 11.46
C GLU A 149 12.47 12.98 11.59
N GLU A 150 11.97 12.73 12.80
CA GLU A 150 10.52 12.55 13.06
C GLU A 150 9.70 13.83 12.85
N GLY A 151 10.33 15.00 13.02
CA GLY A 151 9.64 16.28 12.96
C GLY A 151 8.60 16.46 14.07
N VAL A 152 7.59 17.27 13.80
CA VAL A 152 6.54 17.60 14.76
C VAL A 152 5.26 16.81 14.49
N LYS A 153 4.59 16.42 15.58
CA LYS A 153 3.31 15.73 15.51
C LYS A 153 2.25 16.63 14.89
N ALA A 154 1.55 16.10 13.89
CA ALA A 154 0.47 16.74 13.16
C ALA A 154 -0.79 16.86 14.02
N LYS A 155 -0.82 17.93 14.81
CA LYS A 155 -2.01 18.39 15.50
C LYS A 155 -2.96 19.07 14.50
N ILE A 156 -4.24 18.73 14.61
CA ILE A 156 -5.30 19.30 13.77
C ILE A 156 -5.77 20.59 14.41
N ASN A 157 -5.37 21.72 13.84
CA ASN A 157 -5.72 23.04 14.36
C ASN A 157 -7.12 23.48 13.91
N THR A 158 -7.54 23.06 12.72
CA THR A 158 -8.80 23.51 12.12
C THR A 158 -9.38 22.42 11.24
N ILE A 159 -10.70 22.25 11.33
CA ILE A 159 -11.48 21.39 10.45
C ILE A 159 -12.37 22.31 9.62
N ARG A 160 -12.43 22.07 8.31
CA ARG A 160 -13.28 22.82 7.37
C ARG A 160 -14.12 21.84 6.54
N PHE A 161 -15.35 22.24 6.27
CA PHE A 161 -16.23 21.54 5.35
C PHE A 161 -16.47 22.45 4.16
N VAL A 162 -16.35 21.92 2.95
CA VAL A 162 -16.51 22.68 1.70
C VAL A 162 -17.52 21.96 0.84
N GLY A 163 -18.50 22.71 0.33
CA GLY A 163 -19.56 22.18 -0.54
C GLY A 163 -20.81 21.70 0.20
N ASN A 164 -20.81 21.71 1.54
CA ASN A 164 -22.02 21.57 2.33
C ASN A 164 -22.91 22.82 2.18
N LYS A 165 -24.12 22.63 1.68
CA LYS A 165 -25.14 23.68 1.47
C LYS A 165 -26.35 23.45 2.37
N ASN A 166 -26.76 22.20 2.53
CA ASN A 166 -27.96 21.82 3.28
C ASN A 166 -27.69 21.59 4.77
N TYR A 167 -26.44 21.31 5.18
CA TYR A 167 -26.07 21.12 6.58
C TYR A 167 -24.97 22.07 7.04
N SER A 168 -25.09 22.58 8.27
CA SER A 168 -24.10 23.47 8.85
C SER A 168 -22.80 22.75 9.24
N HIS A 169 -21.70 23.50 9.28
CA HIS A 169 -20.39 23.00 9.71
C HIS A 169 -20.47 22.35 11.09
N ALA A 170 -21.10 23.02 12.06
CA ALA A 170 -21.28 22.50 13.42
C ALA A 170 -22.15 21.22 13.50
N ARG A 171 -22.96 20.93 12.48
CA ARG A 171 -23.69 19.66 12.40
C ARG A 171 -22.75 18.54 11.95
N LEU A 172 -21.93 18.79 10.95
CA LEU A 172 -20.98 17.81 10.40
C LEU A 172 -19.82 17.54 11.37
N GLU A 173 -19.36 18.53 12.12
CA GLU A 173 -18.36 18.36 13.19
C GLU A 173 -18.79 17.35 14.26
N ARG A 174 -20.10 17.24 14.52
CA ARG A 174 -20.65 16.27 15.48
C ARG A 174 -20.73 14.85 14.93
N VAL A 175 -20.64 14.68 13.60
CA VAL A 175 -20.69 13.37 12.93
C VAL A 175 -19.32 12.70 12.94
N ILE A 176 -18.27 13.47 12.71
CA ILE A 176 -16.89 12.96 12.67
C ILE A 176 -16.37 12.63 14.07
N SER A 177 -15.29 11.83 14.15
CA SER A 177 -14.60 11.49 15.38
C SER A 177 -13.40 12.40 15.69
N ILE A 178 -12.74 12.92 14.64
CA ILE A 178 -11.61 13.84 14.78
C ILE A 178 -12.07 15.17 15.40
N ARG A 179 -11.23 15.74 16.28
CA ARG A 179 -11.48 17.02 16.96
C ARG A 179 -10.32 17.98 16.75
N THR A 180 -10.59 19.28 16.80
CA THR A 180 -9.53 20.31 16.80
C THR A 180 -8.78 20.30 18.14
N SER A 181 -7.46 20.47 18.11
CA SER A 181 -6.65 20.66 19.31
C SER A 181 -7.09 21.93 20.05
N GLY A 182 -7.56 21.79 21.30
CA GLY A 182 -8.05 22.88 22.14
C GLY A 182 -8.26 22.46 23.60
N TYR A 183 -8.70 23.40 24.46
CA TYR A 183 -8.80 23.22 25.92
C TYR A 183 -9.66 22.05 26.40
N PHE A 184 -10.57 21.53 25.56
CA PHE A 184 -11.46 20.40 25.89
C PHE A 184 -11.10 19.08 25.17
N SER A 185 -9.92 19.01 24.53
CA SER A 185 -9.43 17.79 23.89
C SER A 185 -8.87 16.80 24.93
N PHE A 186 -9.75 16.00 25.55
CA PHE A 186 -9.34 14.87 26.38
C PHE A 186 -9.14 13.62 25.49
N GLY A 187 -7.91 13.34 25.09
CA GLY A 187 -7.53 12.10 24.40
C GLY A 187 -6.69 12.30 23.14
N LYS A 188 -6.40 11.20 22.43
CA LYS A 188 -5.61 11.18 21.17
C LYS A 188 -6.43 11.60 19.93
N THR A 189 -7.58 12.27 20.09
CA THR A 189 -8.54 12.58 19.00
C THR A 189 -8.15 13.78 18.14
N ASP A 190 -7.13 14.52 18.55
CA ASP A 190 -6.61 15.72 17.90
C ASP A 190 -5.39 15.44 16.99
N VAL A 191 -5.00 14.17 16.90
CA VAL A 191 -3.89 13.69 16.08
C VAL A 191 -4.43 13.15 14.76
N TYR A 192 -3.85 13.61 13.65
CA TYR A 192 -4.13 13.05 12.33
C TYR A 192 -3.82 11.55 12.29
N SER A 193 -4.74 10.76 11.74
CA SER A 193 -4.43 9.45 11.17
C SER A 193 -5.25 9.21 9.91
N LYS A 194 -4.64 8.61 8.90
CA LYS A 194 -5.30 8.30 7.61
C LYS A 194 -6.51 7.39 7.81
N GLU A 195 -6.39 6.42 8.71
CA GLU A 195 -7.46 5.48 9.06
C GLU A 195 -8.68 6.20 9.61
N ARG A 196 -8.49 7.11 10.58
CA ARG A 196 -9.60 7.88 11.16
C ARG A 196 -10.24 8.81 10.15
N MET A 197 -9.46 9.41 9.25
CA MET A 197 -10.04 10.21 8.17
C MET A 197 -10.93 9.39 7.25
N GLY A 198 -10.51 8.17 6.90
CA GLY A 198 -11.38 7.24 6.16
C GLY A 198 -12.68 6.91 6.91
N PHE A 199 -12.60 6.68 8.22
CA PHE A 199 -13.80 6.47 9.05
C PHE A 199 -14.70 7.71 9.09
N ASP A 200 -14.12 8.91 9.22
CA ASP A 200 -14.86 10.16 9.29
C ASP A 200 -15.51 10.52 7.94
N GLU A 201 -14.84 10.25 6.81
CA GLU A 201 -15.43 10.35 5.48
C GLU A 201 -16.65 9.44 5.33
N GLU A 202 -16.54 8.19 5.78
CA GLU A 202 -17.66 7.24 5.74
C GLU A 202 -18.79 7.65 6.69
N ALA A 203 -18.48 8.20 7.87
CA ALA A 203 -19.47 8.71 8.79
C ALA A 203 -20.27 9.88 8.19
N ILE A 204 -19.60 10.81 7.51
CA ILE A 204 -20.27 11.89 6.77
C ILE A 204 -21.11 11.31 5.65
N ARG A 205 -20.56 10.38 4.85
CA ARG A 205 -21.29 9.74 3.75
C ARG A 205 -22.56 9.05 4.23
N ALA A 206 -22.47 8.26 5.30
CA ALA A 206 -23.61 7.63 5.96
C ALA A 206 -24.63 8.66 6.45
N PHE A 207 -24.18 9.76 7.08
CA PHE A 207 -25.06 10.84 7.54
C PHE A 207 -25.91 11.45 6.42
N TYR A 208 -25.34 11.63 5.23
CA TYR A 208 -26.07 12.13 4.05
C TYR A 208 -26.96 11.04 3.43
N HIS A 209 -26.48 9.80 3.34
CA HIS A 209 -27.27 8.67 2.85
C HIS A 209 -28.54 8.42 3.67
N ASP A 210 -28.46 8.55 4.99
CA ASP A 210 -29.62 8.44 5.88
C ASP A 210 -30.68 9.53 5.67
N ARG A 211 -30.38 10.54 4.84
CA ARG A 211 -31.22 11.69 4.55
C ARG A 211 -31.60 11.81 3.07
N GLY A 212 -31.38 10.76 2.27
CA GLY A 212 -31.83 10.71 0.88
C GLY A 212 -30.78 11.05 -0.17
N TYR A 213 -29.57 11.45 0.23
CA TYR A 213 -28.52 11.83 -0.71
C TYR A 213 -27.79 10.59 -1.23
N ALA A 214 -28.34 9.95 -2.27
CA ALA A 214 -27.81 8.70 -2.83
C ALA A 214 -26.43 8.88 -3.50
N ALA A 215 -26.20 10.04 -4.12
CA ALA A 215 -25.03 10.33 -4.94
C ALA A 215 -23.97 11.18 -4.21
N VAL A 216 -24.05 11.29 -2.87
CA VAL A 216 -23.10 12.09 -2.09
C VAL A 216 -21.67 11.60 -2.29
N LYS A 217 -20.75 12.53 -2.54
CA LYS A 217 -19.31 12.24 -2.58
C LYS A 217 -18.62 13.04 -1.48
N VAL A 218 -17.80 12.34 -0.73
CA VAL A 218 -16.99 12.91 0.35
C VAL A 218 -15.55 12.52 0.09
N SER A 219 -14.67 13.52 0.07
CA SER A 219 -13.22 13.35 0.05
C SER A 219 -12.60 14.25 1.10
N SER A 220 -11.45 13.86 1.63
CA SER A 220 -10.71 14.65 2.60
C SER A 220 -9.29 14.93 2.14
N GLN A 221 -8.78 16.08 2.55
CA GLN A 221 -7.40 16.50 2.30
C GLN A 221 -6.81 17.14 3.56
N VAL A 222 -5.51 16.96 3.74
CA VAL A 222 -4.76 17.56 4.84
C VAL A 222 -3.70 18.49 4.29
N LEU A 223 -3.75 19.73 4.75
CA LEU A 223 -2.80 20.77 4.37
C LEU A 223 -2.02 21.22 5.60
N PHE A 224 -0.71 21.38 5.45
CA PHE A 224 0.12 21.98 6.48
C PHE A 224 0.07 23.50 6.36
N ASP A 225 -0.39 24.17 7.41
CA ASP A 225 -0.34 25.63 7.54
C ASP A 225 0.99 26.02 8.20
N LYS A 226 1.92 26.55 7.38
CA LYS A 226 3.24 27.01 7.84
C LYS A 226 3.14 28.18 8.83
N GLN A 227 2.11 29.03 8.76
CA GLN A 227 1.98 30.19 9.63
C GLN A 227 1.47 29.79 11.02
N LYS A 228 0.53 28.84 11.08
CA LYS A 228 -0.06 28.36 12.34
C LYS A 228 0.63 27.13 12.92
N SER A 229 1.71 26.68 12.28
CA SER A 229 2.48 25.47 12.67
C SER A 229 1.58 24.28 12.98
N GLY A 230 0.59 24.02 12.12
CA GLY A 230 -0.34 22.93 12.33
C GLY A 230 -1.13 22.58 11.08
N TYR A 231 -1.97 21.56 11.20
CA TYR A 231 -2.63 20.97 10.04
C TYR A 231 -4.09 21.41 9.96
N VAL A 232 -4.51 21.70 8.74
CA VAL A 232 -5.91 22.01 8.39
C VAL A 232 -6.48 20.79 7.68
N LEU A 233 -7.53 20.23 8.27
CA LEU A 233 -8.31 19.15 7.70
C LEU A 233 -9.46 19.74 6.90
N ILE A 234 -9.58 19.40 5.63
CA ILE A 234 -10.66 19.89 4.75
C ILE A 234 -11.43 18.68 4.22
N PHE A 235 -12.71 18.60 4.55
CA PHE A 235 -13.66 17.69 3.92
C PHE A 235 -14.36 18.40 2.76
N GLN A 236 -14.17 17.88 1.56
CA GLN A 236 -14.89 18.29 0.36
C GLN A 236 -16.12 17.39 0.22
N ILE A 237 -17.29 18.01 0.14
CA ILE A 237 -18.58 17.34 0.08
C ILE A 237 -19.30 17.83 -1.17
N ASP A 238 -19.62 16.90 -2.06
CA ASP A 238 -20.62 17.08 -3.08
C ASP A 238 -21.89 16.38 -2.60
N GLU A 239 -22.85 17.16 -2.10
CA GLU A 239 -24.08 16.62 -1.50
C GLU A 239 -24.89 15.81 -2.52
N GLY A 240 -24.88 16.24 -3.79
CA GLY A 240 -25.76 15.70 -4.82
C GLY A 240 -27.23 16.04 -4.59
N GLU A 241 -28.11 15.39 -5.34
CA GLU A 241 -29.55 15.54 -5.21
C GLU A 241 -30.16 14.55 -4.20
N ILE A 242 -31.34 14.90 -3.70
CA ILE A 242 -32.14 14.02 -2.84
C ILE A 242 -32.93 13.07 -3.74
N TYR A 243 -32.78 11.77 -3.48
CA TYR A 243 -33.52 10.73 -4.17
C TYR A 243 -34.64 10.21 -3.27
N THR A 244 -35.77 9.90 -3.87
CA THR A 244 -36.86 9.17 -3.25
C THR A 244 -37.02 7.79 -3.88
N VAL A 245 -37.57 6.87 -3.11
CA VAL A 245 -37.80 5.50 -3.57
C VAL A 245 -39.01 5.50 -4.49
N GLY A 246 -38.81 5.06 -5.73
CA GLY A 246 -39.89 4.85 -6.68
C GLY A 246 -40.67 3.56 -6.41
N ASN A 247 -41.25 2.99 -7.47
CA ASN A 247 -41.99 1.74 -7.38
C ASN A 247 -41.07 0.57 -7.02
N ILE A 248 -41.42 -0.15 -5.95
CA ILE A 248 -40.71 -1.35 -5.50
C ILE A 248 -41.33 -2.57 -6.17
N SER A 249 -40.53 -3.33 -6.90
CA SER A 249 -40.97 -4.59 -7.52
C SER A 249 -40.02 -5.73 -7.18
N ILE A 250 -40.55 -6.93 -7.00
CA ILE A 250 -39.77 -8.14 -6.72
C ILE A 250 -39.93 -9.11 -7.89
N GLN A 251 -38.81 -9.49 -8.48
CA GLN A 251 -38.72 -10.56 -9.47
C GLN A 251 -38.12 -11.79 -8.78
N SER A 252 -38.83 -12.91 -8.84
CA SER A 252 -38.42 -14.20 -8.28
C SER A 252 -38.46 -15.24 -9.37
N THR A 253 -37.41 -16.06 -9.48
CA THR A 253 -37.40 -17.26 -10.32
C THR A 253 -38.13 -18.43 -9.67
N LEU A 254 -38.36 -18.37 -8.36
CA LEU A 254 -39.11 -19.36 -7.60
C LEU A 254 -40.60 -19.04 -7.67
N GLN A 255 -41.37 -19.84 -8.41
CA GLN A 255 -42.81 -19.66 -8.62
C GLN A 255 -43.65 -19.96 -7.36
N GLU A 256 -43.12 -20.79 -6.46
CA GLU A 256 -43.78 -21.28 -5.24
C GLU A 256 -43.94 -20.19 -4.17
N ILE A 257 -43.24 -19.05 -4.33
CA ILE A 257 -43.09 -18.05 -3.28
C ILE A 257 -43.92 -16.83 -3.63
N GLN A 258 -44.88 -16.55 -2.74
CA GLN A 258 -45.75 -15.40 -2.92
C GLN A 258 -44.96 -14.10 -2.77
N LYS A 259 -45.00 -13.28 -3.83
CA LYS A 259 -44.36 -11.95 -3.85
C LYS A 259 -44.84 -11.07 -2.69
N LYS A 260 -46.09 -11.22 -2.26
CA LYS A 260 -46.68 -10.49 -1.12
C LYS A 260 -45.94 -10.74 0.19
N THR A 261 -45.52 -11.99 0.44
CA THR A 261 -44.72 -12.36 1.62
C THR A 261 -43.37 -11.67 1.60
N LEU A 262 -42.68 -11.67 0.45
CA LEU A 262 -41.39 -11.00 0.30
C LEU A 262 -41.52 -9.47 0.41
N LEU A 263 -42.58 -8.88 -0.16
CA LEU A 263 -42.87 -7.45 -0.02
C LEU A 263 -43.11 -7.04 1.43
N SER A 264 -43.70 -7.91 2.27
CA SER A 264 -43.91 -7.61 3.69
C SER A 264 -42.62 -7.57 4.51
N LEU A 265 -41.54 -8.18 4.01
CA LEU A 265 -40.22 -8.15 4.64
C LEU A 265 -39.43 -6.87 4.31
N ILE A 266 -39.81 -6.16 3.24
CA ILE A 266 -39.19 -4.91 2.82
C ILE A 266 -39.67 -3.79 3.75
N ARG A 267 -38.72 -3.05 4.35
CA ARG A 267 -39.04 -1.89 5.21
C ARG A 267 -39.35 -0.62 4.43
N ILE A 268 -38.82 -0.54 3.22
CA ILE A 268 -38.87 0.65 2.39
C ILE A 268 -40.25 0.78 1.74
N ARG A 269 -40.74 2.02 1.63
CA ARG A 269 -41.98 2.34 0.94
C ARG A 269 -41.71 3.31 -0.21
N SER A 270 -42.51 3.19 -1.27
CA SER A 270 -42.52 4.16 -2.36
C SER A 270 -42.83 5.55 -1.80
N GLY A 271 -42.08 6.56 -2.23
CA GLY A 271 -42.15 7.94 -1.75
C GLY A 271 -41.26 8.28 -0.55
N ASN A 272 -40.70 7.29 0.15
CA ASN A 272 -39.71 7.55 1.20
C ASN A 272 -38.41 8.09 0.61
N LEU A 273 -37.60 8.77 1.44
CA LEU A 273 -36.23 9.10 1.09
C LEU A 273 -35.43 7.82 0.82
N TYR A 274 -34.58 7.87 -0.20
CA TYR A 274 -33.68 6.76 -0.52
C TYR A 274 -32.66 6.57 0.62
N ASN A 275 -32.68 5.40 1.26
CA ASN A 275 -31.68 5.02 2.26
C ASN A 275 -31.00 3.69 1.87
N PRO A 276 -29.70 3.70 1.51
CA PRO A 276 -28.93 2.48 1.24
C PRO A 276 -28.96 1.44 2.35
N GLN A 277 -28.96 1.89 3.61
CA GLN A 277 -28.97 1.00 4.77
C GLN A 277 -30.29 0.25 4.88
N GLU A 278 -31.43 0.91 4.63
CA GLU A 278 -32.73 0.22 4.59
C GLU A 278 -32.83 -0.79 3.44
N ILE A 279 -32.17 -0.51 2.30
CA ILE A 279 -32.09 -1.43 1.15
C ILE A 279 -31.29 -2.66 1.53
N LYS A 280 -30.13 -2.46 2.16
CA LYS A 280 -29.28 -3.53 2.67
C LYS A 280 -30.01 -4.38 3.71
N GLU A 281 -30.64 -3.77 4.71
CA GLU A 281 -31.43 -4.47 5.73
C GLU A 281 -32.59 -5.27 5.12
N SER A 282 -33.30 -4.70 4.14
CA SER A 282 -34.39 -5.39 3.44
C SER A 282 -33.86 -6.60 2.66
N SER A 283 -32.73 -6.46 1.98
CA SER A 283 -32.06 -7.57 1.26
C SER A 283 -31.57 -8.66 2.22
N GLU A 284 -31.01 -8.28 3.37
CA GLU A 284 -30.56 -9.21 4.41
C GLU A 284 -31.74 -9.97 5.04
N LYS A 285 -32.87 -9.31 5.30
CA LYS A 285 -34.09 -9.96 5.79
C LYS A 285 -34.64 -11.00 4.82
N ILE A 286 -34.69 -10.66 3.53
CA ILE A 286 -35.13 -11.60 2.49
C ILE A 286 -34.15 -12.78 2.40
N SER A 287 -32.85 -12.52 2.47
CA SER A 287 -31.82 -13.59 2.46
C SER A 287 -31.97 -14.51 3.68
N LYS A 288 -32.19 -13.95 4.87
CA LYS A 288 -32.45 -14.72 6.10
C LYS A 288 -33.73 -15.56 6.00
N TYR A 289 -34.79 -15.03 5.40
CA TYR A 289 -36.04 -15.78 5.15
C TYR A 289 -35.79 -17.05 4.32
N PHE A 290 -35.00 -16.95 3.25
CA PHE A 290 -34.65 -18.12 2.44
C PHE A 290 -33.72 -19.11 3.16
N LEU A 291 -32.77 -18.61 3.94
CA LEU A 291 -31.90 -19.45 4.77
C LEU A 291 -32.70 -20.25 5.80
N SER A 292 -33.66 -19.62 6.49
CA SER A 292 -34.53 -20.29 7.46
C SER A 292 -35.49 -21.28 6.82
N GLY A 293 -35.80 -21.14 5.54
CA GLY A 293 -36.64 -22.06 4.78
C GLY A 293 -35.86 -23.17 4.07
N GLU A 294 -34.63 -23.48 4.52
CA GLU A 294 -33.74 -24.51 3.95
C GLU A 294 -33.36 -24.27 2.47
N ARG A 295 -33.35 -23.01 2.02
CA ARG A 295 -32.97 -22.62 0.65
C ARG A 295 -31.69 -21.77 0.65
N PRO A 296 -30.52 -22.32 1.03
CA PRO A 296 -29.28 -21.55 1.21
C PRO A 296 -28.66 -21.04 -0.10
N PHE A 297 -29.09 -21.58 -1.24
CA PHE A 297 -28.55 -21.21 -2.56
C PHE A 297 -29.24 -20.00 -3.20
N VAL A 298 -30.31 -19.48 -2.59
CA VAL A 298 -31.05 -18.32 -3.12
C VAL A 298 -30.24 -17.05 -2.89
N ARG A 299 -29.96 -16.32 -3.97
CA ARG A 299 -29.22 -15.04 -3.93
C ARG A 299 -30.17 -13.88 -4.16
N VAL A 300 -30.17 -12.92 -3.24
CA VAL A 300 -30.90 -11.66 -3.38
C VAL A 300 -29.96 -10.63 -4.01
N LYS A 301 -30.42 -9.95 -5.06
CA LYS A 301 -29.71 -8.84 -5.69
C LYS A 301 -30.63 -7.63 -5.75
N THR A 302 -30.12 -6.48 -5.34
CA THR A 302 -30.79 -5.18 -5.49
C THR A 302 -30.29 -4.50 -6.76
N ARG A 303 -31.20 -3.92 -7.53
CA ARG A 303 -30.94 -3.16 -8.75
C ARG A 303 -31.73 -1.87 -8.72
#